data_AF-A0A150WL42-F1
#
_entry.id   AF-A0A150WL42-F1
#
_cell.length_a   1.000
_cell.length_b   1.000
_cell.length_c   1.000
_cell.angle_alpha   90.00
_cell.angle_beta   90.00
_cell.angle_gamma   90.00
#
_symmetry.space_group_name_H-M   'P 1'
#
loop_
_entity.id
_entity.type
_entity.pdbx_description
1 polymer ?
#
loop_
_entity_poly.entity_id
_entity_poly.type
_entity_poly.pdbx_seq_one_letter_code
_entity_poly.pdbx_strand_id
1 'polypeptide(L)'
;MIKKIALSVVVVVGIGLGVYFLSASPEEKTKGPESSKETPANSPPQLPQPGPKAIVKAEAVVPSERATSSPVQKSAENKAFTDFKYRADLERYLGIRKKVLMAKNEERDKKELLEDRTLIQSMKPLLLAEASKDTASLQNAALDYLFEALQAGARDEVAAVLRDVVADTTIENNSNSLDSRKALAGVKAEVLLNWSSLDPKADAQIEASLPGPVSQKIWSHVKAHQDNNVAESQTLQAKKSN
;
A
#
# COMPACT_ATOMS: atom_id res chain seq x y z
N MET A 1 -5.67 -57.22 -4.26
CA MET A 1 -5.84 -55.82 -3.82
C MET A 1 -4.76 -54.98 -4.46
N ILE A 2 -5.10 -54.16 -5.46
CA ILE A 2 -4.15 -53.32 -6.21
C ILE A 2 -4.30 -51.88 -5.69
N LYS A 3 -3.27 -51.37 -5.01
CA LYS A 3 -3.20 -49.96 -4.59
C LYS A 3 -2.75 -49.11 -5.78
N LYS A 4 -3.60 -48.20 -6.25
CA LYS A 4 -3.24 -47.15 -7.21
C LYS A 4 -2.58 -46.00 -6.46
N ILE A 5 -1.36 -45.64 -6.85
CA ILE A 5 -0.66 -44.44 -6.40
C ILE A 5 -0.94 -43.36 -7.45
N ALA A 6 -1.65 -42.30 -7.06
CA ALA A 6 -1.84 -41.12 -7.89
C ALA A 6 -0.66 -40.16 -7.65
N LEU A 7 0.09 -39.89 -8.71
CA LEU A 7 1.20 -38.93 -8.72
C LEU A 7 0.62 -37.59 -9.20
N SER A 8 0.54 -36.59 -8.31
CA SER A 8 0.15 -35.23 -8.69
C SER A 8 1.40 -34.42 -9.02
N VAL A 9 1.52 -34.01 -10.28
CA VAL A 9 2.56 -33.09 -10.77
C VAL A 9 2.13 -31.67 -10.41
N VAL A 10 2.93 -30.98 -9.61
CA VAL A 10 2.78 -29.55 -9.32
C VAL A 10 3.69 -28.78 -10.29
N VAL A 11 3.08 -27.98 -11.16
CA VAL A 11 3.79 -27.03 -12.02
C VAL A 11 3.97 -25.73 -11.24
N VAL A 12 5.23 -25.39 -10.94
CA VAL A 12 5.60 -24.11 -10.31
C VAL A 12 5.85 -23.10 -11.42
N VAL A 13 4.97 -22.11 -11.55
CA VAL A 13 5.18 -20.94 -12.41
C VAL A 13 5.79 -19.84 -11.53
N GLY A 14 7.08 -19.57 -11.72
CA GLY A 14 7.76 -18.45 -11.09
C GLY A 14 7.50 -17.16 -11.86
N ILE A 15 6.89 -16.17 -11.22
CA ILE A 15 6.79 -14.81 -11.74
C ILE A 15 7.73 -13.94 -10.92
N GLY A 16 8.88 -13.60 -11.51
CA GLY A 16 9.78 -12.58 -10.99
C GLY A 16 9.33 -11.20 -11.44
N LEU A 17 8.91 -10.36 -10.51
CA LEU A 17 8.66 -8.94 -10.75
C LEU A 17 9.92 -8.15 -10.42
N GLY A 18 10.68 -7.80 -11.47
CA GLY A 18 11.71 -6.76 -11.42
C GLY A 18 11.06 -5.41 -11.74
N VAL A 19 10.97 -4.52 -10.75
CA VAL A 19 10.53 -3.15 -10.94
C VAL A 19 11.74 -2.31 -11.34
N TYR A 20 11.85 -1.98 -12.64
CA TYR A 20 12.73 -0.91 -13.11
C TYR A 20 11.95 0.40 -13.16
N PHE A 21 12.25 1.29 -12.22
CA PHE A 21 11.99 2.72 -12.36
C PHE A 21 12.99 3.29 -13.37
N LEU A 22 12.52 3.92 -14.44
CA LEU A 22 13.27 5.00 -15.08
C LEU A 22 12.33 6.06 -15.66
N SER A 23 12.53 7.26 -15.14
CA SER A 23 11.86 8.52 -15.45
C SER A 23 12.36 9.09 -16.78
N ALA A 24 11.47 9.64 -17.61
CA ALA A 24 11.64 10.92 -18.31
C ALA A 24 10.49 11.15 -19.31
N SER A 25 9.77 12.24 -19.11
CA SER A 25 8.91 12.90 -20.11
C SER A 25 9.79 13.62 -21.15
N PRO A 26 9.32 13.79 -22.39
CA PRO A 26 9.22 15.17 -22.87
C PRO A 26 7.98 15.47 -23.73
N GLU A 27 7.83 16.79 -23.92
CA GLU A 27 6.71 17.61 -24.38
C GLU A 27 6.19 17.41 -25.82
N GLU A 28 4.94 17.83 -25.97
CA GLU A 28 4.25 18.46 -27.11
C GLU A 28 4.93 18.57 -28.49
N LYS A 29 4.16 18.19 -29.53
CA LYS A 29 3.73 19.11 -30.62
C LYS A 29 2.71 18.42 -31.53
N THR A 30 1.43 18.79 -31.42
CA THR A 30 0.39 18.48 -32.41
C THR A 30 0.13 19.71 -33.29
N LYS A 31 0.17 19.49 -34.61
CA LYS A 31 -0.20 20.43 -35.66
C LYS A 31 -1.35 19.79 -36.44
N GLY A 32 -2.49 20.46 -36.56
CA GLY A 32 -3.65 20.04 -37.38
C GLY A 32 -3.35 20.04 -38.90
N PRO A 33 -4.34 19.90 -39.82
CA PRO A 33 -5.71 20.47 -39.68
C PRO A 33 -6.88 19.71 -40.35
N GLU A 34 -8.07 20.36 -40.29
CA GLU A 34 -9.23 20.31 -41.23
C GLU A 34 -10.14 19.07 -41.24
N SER A 35 -11.47 19.13 -41.43
CA SER A 35 -12.46 20.19 -41.74
C SER A 35 -13.88 19.59 -41.66
N SER A 36 -14.91 20.46 -41.55
CA SER A 36 -16.35 20.26 -41.83
C SER A 36 -17.19 19.54 -40.74
N LYS A 37 -18.41 19.94 -40.36
CA LYS A 37 -19.38 20.93 -40.86
C LYS A 37 -20.54 21.08 -39.84
N GLU A 38 -21.12 22.29 -39.79
CA GLU A 38 -22.54 22.65 -39.56
C GLU A 38 -23.28 22.32 -38.23
N THR A 39 -23.63 23.43 -37.55
CA THR A 39 -24.55 23.79 -36.43
C THR A 39 -26.05 23.43 -36.74
N PRO A 40 -27.07 23.55 -35.83
CA PRO A 40 -27.11 24.38 -34.62
C PRO A 40 -27.90 23.92 -33.35
N ALA A 41 -27.72 24.73 -32.31
CA ALA A 41 -28.69 25.12 -31.28
C ALA A 41 -29.09 24.11 -30.17
N ASN A 42 -28.42 24.21 -29.02
CA ASN A 42 -29.11 24.54 -27.77
C ASN A 42 -28.13 25.09 -26.73
N SER A 43 -28.37 26.33 -26.31
CA SER A 43 -27.56 27.05 -25.34
C SER A 43 -27.61 26.39 -23.95
N PRO A 44 -26.49 26.36 -23.20
CA PRO A 44 -26.49 25.98 -21.79
C PRO A 44 -27.13 27.07 -20.91
N PRO A 45 -27.68 26.73 -19.73
CA PRO A 45 -28.25 27.70 -18.80
C PRO A 45 -27.17 28.68 -18.27
N GLN A 46 -27.47 29.98 -18.32
CA GLN A 46 -26.70 31.05 -17.70
C GLN A 46 -26.66 30.90 -16.17
N LEU A 47 -25.46 30.80 -15.61
CA LEU A 47 -25.21 31.13 -14.20
C LEU A 47 -25.31 32.65 -14.01
N PRO A 48 -25.96 33.14 -12.94
CA PRO A 48 -26.12 34.57 -12.69
C PRO A 48 -24.77 35.24 -12.37
N GLN A 49 -24.47 36.31 -13.09
CA GLN A 49 -23.39 37.25 -12.77
C GLN A 49 -23.75 38.07 -11.52
N PRO A 50 -22.88 38.20 -10.52
CA PRO A 50 -22.92 39.32 -9.60
C PRO A 50 -22.21 40.53 -10.23
N GLY A 51 -22.93 41.65 -10.33
CA GLY A 51 -22.42 42.94 -10.81
C GLY A 51 -21.44 43.63 -9.83
N PRO A 52 -20.78 44.71 -10.28
CA PRO A 52 -19.65 45.33 -9.60
C PRO A 52 -20.06 46.44 -8.64
N LYS A 53 -19.36 46.54 -7.50
CA LYS A 53 -19.15 47.69 -6.57
C LYS A 53 -18.49 47.12 -5.31
N ALA A 54 -17.48 47.70 -4.65
CA ALA A 54 -16.82 48.98 -4.75
C ALA A 54 -15.38 48.83 -4.22
N ILE A 55 -14.47 49.63 -4.76
CA ILE A 55 -13.10 49.80 -4.31
C ILE A 55 -13.14 50.49 -2.94
N VAL A 56 -12.60 49.86 -1.90
CA VAL A 56 -12.19 50.55 -0.67
C VAL A 56 -10.69 50.32 -0.50
N LYS A 57 -9.96 51.42 -0.66
CA LYS A 57 -8.55 51.60 -0.35
C LYS A 57 -8.43 51.68 1.18
N ALA A 58 -7.66 50.80 1.80
CA ALA A 58 -7.23 50.96 3.18
C ALA A 58 -5.81 50.40 3.36
N GLU A 59 -5.06 51.13 4.17
CA GLU A 59 -3.60 51.19 4.27
C GLU A 59 -2.93 49.94 4.83
N ALA A 60 -1.64 49.86 4.50
CA ALA A 60 -0.65 48.96 5.06
C ALA A 60 -0.56 49.07 6.59
N VAL A 61 -0.62 47.93 7.26
CA VAL A 61 0.11 47.67 8.51
C VAL A 61 0.66 46.26 8.38
N VAL A 62 1.99 46.14 8.35
CA VAL A 62 2.72 44.87 8.41
C VAL A 62 3.06 44.63 9.88
N PRO A 63 2.50 43.62 10.56
CA PRO A 63 3.09 43.10 11.77
C PRO A 63 4.11 42.02 11.37
N SER A 64 5.38 42.36 11.57
CA SER A 64 6.48 41.40 11.56
C SER A 64 6.35 40.52 12.80
N GLU A 65 5.59 39.42 12.70
CA GLU A 65 5.56 38.40 13.74
C GLU A 65 6.67 37.38 13.50
N ARG A 66 7.79 37.70 14.14
CA ARG A 66 8.75 36.81 14.80
C ARG A 66 8.36 35.31 14.71
N ALA A 67 9.15 34.57 13.93
CA ALA A 67 9.14 33.11 13.93
C ALA A 67 9.37 32.59 15.37
N THR A 68 8.29 32.20 16.04
CA THR A 68 8.37 31.34 17.21
C THR A 68 8.70 29.95 16.67
N SER A 69 9.95 29.54 16.84
CA SER A 69 10.36 28.15 16.76
C SER A 69 9.52 27.36 17.75
N SER A 70 8.43 26.74 17.27
CA SER A 70 7.69 25.76 18.05
C SER A 70 8.68 24.69 18.51
N PRO A 71 8.67 24.32 19.80
CA PRO A 71 9.49 23.23 20.29
C PRO A 71 9.11 21.98 19.48
N VAL A 72 10.11 21.29 18.96
CA VAL A 72 9.96 19.97 18.35
C VAL A 72 9.29 19.08 19.38
N GLN A 73 7.96 18.95 19.30
CA GLN A 73 7.21 17.95 20.05
C GLN A 73 7.76 16.61 19.58
N LYS A 74 8.61 16.00 20.40
CA LYS A 74 8.86 14.56 20.32
C LYS A 74 7.48 13.91 20.36
N SER A 75 7.03 13.43 19.21
CA SER A 75 5.87 12.55 19.11
C SER A 75 6.05 11.47 20.17
N ALA A 76 5.07 11.33 21.06
CA ALA A 76 5.10 10.27 22.06
C ALA A 76 5.18 8.94 21.30
N GLU A 77 6.33 8.29 21.37
CA GLU A 77 6.63 7.10 20.60
C GLU A 77 5.65 5.99 21.01
N ASN A 78 4.98 5.39 20.02
CA ASN A 78 3.93 4.42 20.29
C ASN A 78 4.54 3.14 20.90
N LYS A 79 3.97 2.68 22.02
CA LYS A 79 4.48 1.56 22.83
C LYS A 79 4.66 0.27 22.02
N ALA A 80 3.86 0.07 20.96
CA ALA A 80 4.01 -1.07 20.08
C ALA A 80 5.42 -1.18 19.47
N PHE A 81 6.08 -0.04 19.20
CA PHE A 81 7.42 -0.02 18.60
C PHE A 81 8.55 -0.03 19.64
N THR A 82 8.35 0.60 20.80
CA THR A 82 9.35 0.64 21.88
C THR A 82 9.49 -0.70 22.59
N ASP A 83 8.36 -1.38 22.80
CA ASP A 83 8.29 -2.62 23.60
C ASP A 83 8.31 -3.87 22.72
N PHE A 84 8.68 -3.72 21.43
CA PHE A 84 8.68 -4.80 20.47
C PHE A 84 9.74 -5.86 20.78
N LYS A 85 9.32 -6.92 21.46
CA LYS A 85 10.19 -8.00 21.96
C LYS A 85 11.01 -8.71 20.88
N TYR A 86 10.49 -8.79 19.67
CA TYR A 86 11.09 -9.55 18.57
C TYR A 86 11.89 -8.67 17.60
N ARG A 87 12.30 -7.47 18.04
CA ARG A 87 13.09 -6.55 17.21
C ARG A 87 14.36 -7.21 16.67
N ALA A 88 15.09 -7.93 17.53
CA ALA A 88 16.33 -8.58 17.14
C ALA A 88 16.13 -9.64 16.04
N ASP A 89 15.05 -10.43 16.12
CA ASP A 89 14.73 -11.44 15.11
C ASP A 89 14.33 -10.82 13.78
N LEU A 90 13.55 -9.73 13.82
CA LEU A 90 13.19 -8.98 12.61
C LEU A 90 14.43 -8.31 11.97
N GLU A 91 15.32 -7.73 12.77
CA GLU A 91 16.60 -7.17 12.29
C GLU A 91 17.52 -8.26 11.70
N ARG A 92 17.58 -9.44 12.32
CA ARG A 92 18.30 -10.61 11.81
C ARG A 92 17.72 -11.04 10.45
N TYR A 93 16.40 -11.15 10.32
CA TYR A 93 15.74 -11.42 9.05
C TYR A 93 16.13 -10.39 7.98
N LEU A 94 16.03 -9.08 8.28
CA LEU A 94 16.40 -8.03 7.35
C LEU A 94 17.88 -8.09 6.93
N GLY A 95 18.75 -8.46 7.86
CA GLY A 95 20.18 -8.67 7.61
C GLY A 95 20.43 -9.81 6.62
N ILE A 96 19.67 -10.90 6.70
CA ILE A 96 19.76 -12.02 5.76
C ILE A 96 19.14 -11.64 4.41
N ARG A 97 17.96 -11.02 4.40
CA ARG A 97 17.22 -10.63 3.17
C ARG A 97 18.03 -9.74 2.23
N LYS A 98 18.86 -8.85 2.77
CA LYS A 98 19.71 -7.93 1.97
C LYS A 98 20.82 -8.64 1.18
N LYS A 99 21.12 -9.90 1.49
CA LYS A 99 22.24 -10.63 0.86
C LYS A 99 21.80 -11.25 -0.46
N VAL A 100 22.58 -10.98 -1.51
CA VAL A 100 22.40 -11.61 -2.83
C VAL A 100 22.85 -13.07 -2.81
N LEU A 101 23.93 -13.36 -2.07
CA LEU A 101 24.46 -14.72 -1.88
C LEU A 101 24.36 -15.06 -0.40
N MET A 102 23.52 -16.05 -0.07
CA MET A 102 23.31 -16.52 1.30
C MET A 102 24.16 -17.78 1.54
N ALA A 103 24.76 -17.89 2.72
CA ALA A 103 25.36 -19.14 3.15
C ALA A 103 24.27 -20.14 3.58
N LYS A 104 24.55 -21.45 3.51
CA LYS A 104 23.56 -22.51 3.84
C LYS A 104 22.97 -22.39 5.24
N ASN A 105 23.76 -21.95 6.22
CA ASN A 105 23.27 -21.70 7.56
C ASN A 105 22.28 -20.52 7.57
N GLU A 106 22.52 -19.47 6.79
CA GLU A 106 21.64 -18.30 6.71
C GLU A 106 20.33 -18.63 6.00
N GLU A 107 20.36 -19.47 4.97
CA GLU A 107 19.14 -19.99 4.33
C GLU A 107 18.27 -20.75 5.34
N ARG A 108 18.89 -21.63 6.13
CA ARG A 108 18.20 -22.36 7.20
C ARG A 108 17.66 -21.41 8.26
N ASP A 109 18.47 -20.47 8.72
CA ASP A 109 18.09 -19.53 9.77
C ASP A 109 16.95 -18.60 9.30
N LYS A 110 16.95 -18.20 8.02
CA LYS A 110 15.85 -17.44 7.41
C LYS A 110 14.58 -18.28 7.34
N LYS A 111 14.69 -19.54 6.90
CA LYS A 111 13.54 -20.46 6.85
C LYS A 111 12.92 -20.63 8.23
N GLU A 112 13.73 -20.84 9.26
CA GLU A 112 13.28 -20.94 10.65
C GLU A 112 12.55 -19.67 11.10
N LEU A 113 13.09 -18.49 10.81
CA LEU A 113 12.42 -17.22 11.11
C LEU A 113 11.08 -17.07 10.39
N LEU A 114 10.99 -17.47 9.12
CA LEU A 114 9.75 -17.35 8.32
C LEU A 114 8.68 -18.38 8.72
N GLU A 115 9.05 -19.45 9.44
CA GLU A 115 8.13 -20.48 9.95
C GLU A 115 7.76 -20.25 11.44
N ASP A 116 8.40 -19.30 12.13
CA ASP A 116 8.09 -18.98 13.52
C ASP A 116 6.74 -18.26 13.65
N ARG A 117 5.74 -19.03 14.06
CA ARG A 117 4.37 -18.56 14.32
C ARG A 117 4.31 -17.41 15.31
N THR A 118 5.15 -17.42 16.34
CA THR A 118 5.13 -16.39 17.38
C THR A 118 5.65 -15.08 16.83
N LEU A 119 6.71 -15.14 16.02
CA LEU A 119 7.25 -13.98 15.32
C LEU A 119 6.23 -13.41 14.34
N ILE A 120 5.57 -14.24 13.52
CA ILE A 120 4.49 -13.84 12.60
C ILE A 120 3.39 -13.09 13.35
N GLN A 121 2.85 -13.66 14.43
CA GLN A 121 1.78 -13.04 15.21
C GLN A 121 2.21 -11.72 15.86
N SER A 122 3.49 -11.59 16.22
CA SER A 122 4.02 -10.38 16.84
C SER A 122 4.06 -9.16 15.91
N MET A 123 3.92 -9.33 14.59
CA MET A 123 3.89 -8.22 13.64
C MET A 123 2.60 -7.41 13.71
N LYS A 124 1.47 -8.04 14.08
CA LYS A 124 0.15 -7.40 14.17
C LYS A 124 0.17 -6.04 14.90
N PRO A 125 0.65 -5.94 16.16
CA PRO A 125 0.66 -4.66 16.88
C PRO A 125 1.48 -3.56 16.19
N LEU A 126 2.53 -3.90 15.43
CA LEU A 126 3.30 -2.92 14.66
C LEU A 126 2.51 -2.35 13.49
N LEU A 127 1.68 -3.19 12.85
CA LEU A 127 0.86 -2.80 11.69
C LEU A 127 -0.41 -2.04 12.08
N LEU A 128 -0.91 -2.25 13.31
CA LEU A 128 -2.06 -1.54 13.86
C LEU A 128 -1.69 -0.22 14.56
N ALA A 129 -0.39 0.03 14.76
CA ALA A 129 0.10 1.22 15.41
C ALA A 129 0.42 2.33 14.39
N GLU A 130 0.04 3.57 14.72
CA GLU A 130 0.50 4.74 13.96
C GLU A 130 2.02 4.87 14.07
N ALA A 131 2.71 4.72 12.93
CA ALA A 131 4.16 4.87 12.86
C ALA A 131 4.54 6.35 12.75
N SER A 132 5.55 6.75 13.52
CA SER A 132 6.27 7.99 13.30
C SER A 132 7.27 7.84 12.16
N LYS A 133 7.91 8.93 11.73
CA LYS A 133 9.00 8.86 10.74
C LYS A 133 10.11 7.89 11.14
N ASP A 134 10.43 7.82 12.43
CA ASP A 134 11.51 6.99 12.96
C ASP A 134 11.11 5.51 13.09
N THR A 135 9.81 5.23 13.23
CA THR A 135 9.29 3.86 13.38
C THR A 135 8.69 3.27 12.10
N ALA A 136 8.52 4.09 11.04
CA ALA A 136 8.00 3.65 9.75
C ALA A 136 8.84 2.55 9.11
N SER A 137 10.18 2.59 9.25
CA SER A 137 11.05 1.53 8.72
C SER A 137 10.79 0.18 9.39
N LEU A 138 10.44 0.17 10.69
CA LEU A 138 10.13 -1.05 11.42
C LEU A 138 8.75 -1.60 11.01
N GLN A 139 7.78 -0.72 10.76
CA GLN A 139 6.46 -1.11 10.23
C GLN A 139 6.59 -1.72 8.82
N ASN A 140 7.38 -1.10 7.94
CA ASN A 140 7.62 -1.62 6.60
C ASN A 140 8.37 -2.96 6.63
N ALA A 141 9.34 -3.11 7.54
CA ALA A 141 10.02 -4.39 7.75
C ALA A 141 9.06 -5.50 8.19
N ALA A 142 8.07 -5.17 9.02
CA ALA A 142 7.05 -6.13 9.43
C ALA A 142 6.18 -6.57 8.24
N LEU A 143 5.79 -5.64 7.34
CA LEU A 143 5.07 -5.98 6.10
C LEU A 143 5.91 -6.89 5.19
N ASP A 144 7.16 -6.48 4.91
CA ASP A 144 8.10 -7.27 4.11
C ASP A 144 8.25 -8.70 4.63
N TYR A 145 8.43 -8.84 5.95
CA TYR A 145 8.55 -10.14 6.61
C TYR A 145 7.30 -11.00 6.46
N LEU A 146 6.10 -10.43 6.68
CA LEU A 146 4.85 -11.19 6.54
C LEU A 146 4.64 -11.68 5.11
N PHE A 147 4.87 -10.84 4.10
CA PHE A 147 4.69 -11.26 2.70
C PHE A 147 5.71 -12.28 2.24
N GLU A 148 6.94 -12.22 2.76
CA GLU A 148 7.92 -13.26 2.51
C GLU A 148 7.57 -14.58 3.22
N ALA A 149 7.05 -14.51 4.45
CA ALA A 149 6.56 -15.70 5.17
C ALA A 149 5.35 -16.34 4.46
N LEU A 150 4.46 -15.53 3.90
CA LEU A 150 3.33 -15.99 3.07
C LEU A 150 3.82 -16.79 1.86
N GLN A 151 4.84 -16.29 1.16
CA GLN A 151 5.46 -16.97 0.02
C GLN A 151 6.24 -18.23 0.43
N ALA A 152 6.86 -18.22 1.61
CA ALA A 152 7.60 -19.36 2.16
C ALA A 152 6.71 -20.52 2.64
N GLY A 153 5.40 -20.30 2.78
CA GLY A 153 4.41 -21.34 3.05
C GLY A 153 3.63 -21.20 4.36
N ALA A 154 3.91 -20.19 5.18
CA ALA A 154 3.18 -19.90 6.43
C ALA A 154 1.82 -19.21 6.17
N ARG A 155 1.03 -19.79 5.24
CA ARG A 155 -0.15 -19.13 4.66
C ARG A 155 -1.23 -18.84 5.69
N ASP A 156 -1.59 -19.82 6.51
CA ASP A 156 -2.71 -19.70 7.43
C ASP A 156 -2.41 -18.70 8.56
N GLU A 157 -1.20 -18.75 9.09
CA GLU A 157 -0.75 -17.87 10.17
C GLU A 157 -0.61 -16.42 9.71
N VAL A 158 -0.02 -16.19 8.53
CA VAL A 158 0.08 -14.85 7.95
C VAL A 158 -1.29 -14.32 7.57
N ALA A 159 -2.13 -15.13 6.90
CA ALA A 159 -3.48 -14.72 6.52
C ALA A 159 -4.32 -14.29 7.75
N ALA A 160 -4.16 -14.95 8.90
CA ALA A 160 -4.81 -14.52 10.14
C ALA A 160 -4.38 -13.12 10.58
N VAL A 161 -3.06 -12.83 10.56
CA VAL A 161 -2.54 -11.49 10.90
C VAL A 161 -3.02 -10.43 9.91
N LEU A 162 -2.94 -10.70 8.60
CA LEU A 162 -3.37 -9.76 7.57
C LEU A 162 -4.88 -9.49 7.65
N ARG A 163 -5.69 -10.51 7.93
CA ARG A 163 -7.13 -10.36 8.15
C ARG A 163 -7.44 -9.42 9.31
N ASP A 164 -6.72 -9.57 10.41
CA ASP A 164 -6.91 -8.69 11.58
C ASP A 164 -6.54 -7.23 11.26
N VAL A 165 -5.52 -6.99 10.45
CA VAL A 165 -5.15 -5.64 9.97
C VAL A 165 -6.22 -5.07 9.03
N VAL A 166 -6.77 -5.90 8.13
CA VAL A 166 -7.87 -5.49 7.25
C VAL A 166 -9.14 -5.18 8.04
N ALA A 167 -9.43 -5.96 9.09
CA ALA A 167 -10.61 -5.81 9.94
C ALA A 167 -10.52 -4.63 10.94
N ASP A 168 -9.37 -3.97 11.05
CA ASP A 168 -9.19 -2.84 11.96
C ASP A 168 -10.14 -1.67 11.63
N THR A 169 -10.89 -1.21 12.64
CA THR A 169 -11.92 -0.18 12.51
C THR A 169 -11.38 1.24 12.70
N THR A 170 -10.09 1.40 13.02
CA THR A 170 -9.50 2.68 13.42
C THR A 170 -9.67 3.76 12.34
N ILE A 171 -9.55 3.38 11.06
CA ILE A 171 -9.70 4.32 9.95
C ILE A 171 -11.15 4.76 9.67
N GLU A 172 -12.13 3.96 10.10
CA GLU A 172 -13.56 4.27 9.98
C GLU A 172 -14.00 5.28 11.04
N ASN A 173 -13.34 5.26 12.20
CA ASN A 173 -13.72 6.09 13.33
C ASN A 173 -13.25 7.54 13.16
N ASN A 174 -14.21 8.45 12.93
CA ASN A 174 -13.96 9.88 12.78
C ASN A 174 -13.48 10.58 14.07
N SER A 175 -13.54 9.94 15.24
CA SER A 175 -12.97 10.50 16.47
C SER A 175 -11.45 10.38 16.52
N ASN A 176 -10.84 9.52 15.69
CA ASN A 176 -9.39 9.42 15.56
C ASN A 176 -8.84 10.58 14.74
N SER A 177 -7.58 10.97 15.00
CA SER A 177 -6.94 12.05 14.26
C SER A 177 -6.85 11.71 12.76
N LEU A 178 -6.96 12.73 11.91
CA LEU A 178 -6.88 12.55 10.46
C LEU A 178 -5.54 11.93 10.04
N ASP A 179 -4.45 12.32 10.71
CA ASP A 179 -3.10 11.82 10.40
C ASP A 179 -2.96 10.34 10.75
N SER A 180 -3.46 9.93 11.92
CA SER A 180 -3.48 8.52 12.34
C SER A 180 -4.28 7.66 11.37
N ARG A 181 -5.47 8.14 10.98
CA ARG A 181 -6.33 7.45 10.01
C ARG A 181 -5.67 7.34 8.65
N LYS A 182 -4.97 8.37 8.17
CA LYS A 182 -4.24 8.34 6.89
C LYS A 182 -3.06 7.37 6.94
N ALA A 183 -2.28 7.39 8.02
CA ALA A 183 -1.15 6.48 8.20
C ALA A 183 -1.60 5.01 8.16
N LEU A 184 -2.63 4.66 8.95
CA LEU A 184 -3.16 3.30 8.99
C LEU A 184 -3.93 2.92 7.71
N ALA A 185 -4.55 3.87 7.02
CA ALA A 185 -5.13 3.63 5.69
C ALA A 185 -4.06 3.27 4.66
N GLY A 186 -2.87 3.87 4.75
CA GLY A 186 -1.71 3.52 3.93
C GLY A 186 -1.27 2.07 4.16
N VAL A 187 -1.07 1.68 5.42
CA VAL A 187 -0.73 0.30 5.79
C VAL A 187 -1.80 -0.69 5.30
N LYS A 188 -3.09 -0.37 5.52
CA LYS A 188 -4.19 -1.23 5.06
C LYS A 188 -4.19 -1.36 3.54
N ALA A 189 -3.96 -0.29 2.78
CA ALA A 189 -3.90 -0.33 1.32
C ALA A 189 -2.76 -1.22 0.82
N GLU A 190 -1.58 -1.12 1.45
CA GLU A 190 -0.43 -1.97 1.13
C GLU A 190 -0.69 -3.44 1.46
N VAL A 191 -1.35 -3.71 2.59
CA VAL A 191 -1.78 -5.06 2.95
C VAL A 191 -2.74 -5.63 1.92
N LEU A 192 -3.77 -4.87 1.55
CA LEU A 192 -4.77 -5.27 0.57
C LEU A 192 -4.14 -5.59 -0.79
N LEU A 193 -3.26 -4.70 -1.27
CA LEU A 193 -2.58 -4.83 -2.56
C LEU A 193 -1.70 -6.07 -2.62
N ASN A 194 -0.82 -6.24 -1.64
CA ASN A 194 0.15 -7.34 -1.66
C ASN A 194 -0.51 -8.68 -1.35
N TRP A 195 -1.49 -8.72 -0.44
CA TRP A 195 -2.17 -9.96 -0.11
C TRP A 195 -3.00 -10.50 -1.29
N SER A 196 -3.79 -9.65 -1.96
CA SER A 196 -4.56 -10.07 -3.15
C SER A 196 -3.68 -10.47 -4.33
N SER A 197 -2.47 -9.90 -4.42
CA SER A 197 -1.52 -10.26 -5.47
C SER A 197 -0.84 -11.62 -5.24
N LEU A 198 -0.71 -12.06 -3.98
CA LEU A 198 0.05 -13.26 -3.61
C LEU A 198 -0.81 -14.49 -3.31
N ASP A 199 -2.04 -14.30 -2.83
CA ASP A 199 -2.96 -15.40 -2.51
C ASP A 199 -4.26 -15.30 -3.32
N PRO A 200 -4.53 -16.25 -4.24
CA PRO A 200 -5.77 -16.28 -5.01
C PRO A 200 -7.04 -16.37 -4.17
N LYS A 201 -6.95 -16.79 -2.90
CA LYS A 201 -8.08 -16.85 -1.97
C LYS A 201 -8.25 -15.58 -1.14
N ALA A 202 -7.37 -14.59 -1.30
CA ALA A 202 -7.38 -13.38 -0.49
C ALA A 202 -8.63 -12.53 -0.76
N ASP A 203 -9.06 -12.37 -2.01
CA ASP A 203 -10.18 -11.48 -2.37
C ASP A 203 -11.45 -11.74 -1.55
N ALA A 204 -11.90 -13.00 -1.50
CA ALA A 204 -13.08 -13.38 -0.73
C ALA A 204 -12.90 -13.16 0.78
N GLN A 205 -11.68 -13.38 1.29
CA GLN A 205 -11.36 -13.16 2.71
C GLN A 205 -11.30 -11.67 3.05
N ILE A 206 -10.72 -10.87 2.17
CA ILE A 206 -10.64 -9.42 2.26
C ILE A 206 -12.05 -8.87 2.31
N GLU A 207 -12.90 -9.18 1.32
CA GLU A 207 -14.25 -8.63 1.24
C GLU A 207 -15.10 -8.95 2.46
N ALA A 208 -14.98 -10.15 3.01
CA ALA A 208 -15.68 -10.56 4.24
C ALA A 208 -15.18 -9.84 5.51
N SER A 209 -13.96 -9.26 5.48
CA SER A 209 -13.30 -8.70 6.66
C SER A 209 -13.30 -7.17 6.69
N LEU A 210 -13.74 -6.49 5.62
CA LEU A 210 -13.72 -5.03 5.55
C LEU A 210 -14.76 -4.44 6.53
N PRO A 211 -14.33 -3.59 7.49
CA PRO A 211 -15.20 -3.17 8.59
C PRO A 211 -16.23 -2.10 8.22
N GLY A 212 -16.05 -1.40 7.10
CA GLY A 212 -16.86 -0.24 6.77
C GLY A 212 -16.57 0.40 5.42
N PRO A 213 -17.25 1.52 5.12
CA PRO A 213 -17.23 2.15 3.80
C PRO A 213 -15.86 2.74 3.42
N VAL A 214 -15.04 3.21 4.38
CA VAL A 214 -13.71 3.74 4.06
C VAL A 214 -12.80 2.61 3.59
N SER A 215 -12.79 1.48 4.30
CA SER A 215 -12.03 0.29 3.95
C SER A 215 -12.50 -0.30 2.62
N GLN A 216 -13.81 -0.36 2.37
CA GLN A 216 -14.37 -0.78 1.08
C GLN A 216 -13.92 0.12 -0.07
N LYS A 217 -13.87 1.44 0.14
CA LYS A 217 -13.37 2.38 -0.86
C LYS A 217 -11.87 2.20 -1.13
N ILE A 218 -11.07 1.96 -0.10
CA ILE A 218 -9.64 1.64 -0.29
C ILE A 218 -9.51 0.37 -1.13
N TRP A 219 -10.28 -0.67 -0.81
CA TRP A 219 -10.26 -1.93 -1.53
C TRP A 219 -10.67 -1.78 -3.01
N SER A 220 -11.72 -1.02 -3.31
CA SER A 220 -12.13 -0.79 -4.70
C SER A 220 -11.06 -0.04 -5.51
N HIS A 221 -10.35 0.91 -4.90
CA HIS A 221 -9.23 1.60 -5.53
C HIS A 221 -8.04 0.65 -5.77
N VAL A 222 -7.73 -0.23 -4.83
CA VAL A 222 -6.67 -1.25 -4.99
C VAL A 222 -7.00 -2.16 -6.16
N LYS A 223 -8.23 -2.69 -6.24
CA LYS A 223 -8.68 -3.53 -7.37
C LYS A 223 -8.57 -2.79 -8.70
N ALA A 224 -9.09 -1.56 -8.77
CA ALA A 224 -9.00 -0.76 -10.00
C ALA A 224 -7.55 -0.50 -10.44
N HIS A 225 -6.63 -0.29 -9.48
CA HIS A 225 -5.21 -0.15 -9.78
C HIS A 225 -4.59 -1.45 -10.32
N GLN A 226 -4.92 -2.59 -9.73
CA GLN A 226 -4.46 -3.90 -10.22
C GLN A 226 -5.00 -4.20 -11.63
N ASP A 227 -6.28 -3.94 -11.88
CA ASP A 227 -6.90 -4.13 -13.20
C ASP A 227 -6.24 -3.26 -14.28
N ASN A 228 -5.96 -1.99 -13.95
CA ASN A 228 -5.25 -1.08 -14.85
C ASN A 228 -3.84 -1.59 -15.20
N ASN A 229 -3.09 -2.10 -14.21
CA ASN A 229 -1.76 -2.64 -14.43
C ASN A 229 -1.78 -3.87 -15.35
N VAL A 230 -2.79 -4.73 -15.20
CA VAL A 230 -3.00 -5.89 -16.07
C VAL A 230 -3.32 -5.44 -17.50
N ALA A 231 -4.24 -4.49 -17.67
CA ALA A 231 -4.63 -3.97 -18.98
C ALA A 231 -3.46 -3.28 -19.71
N GLU A 232 -2.66 -2.49 -19.01
CA GLU A 232 -1.46 -1.86 -19.57
C GLU A 232 -0.43 -2.90 -19.99
N SER A 233 -0.20 -3.92 -19.15
CA SER A 233 0.74 -5.01 -19.46
C SER A 233 0.34 -5.77 -20.72
N GLN A 234 -0.96 -6.05 -20.91
CA GLN A 234 -1.49 -6.69 -22.12
C GLN A 234 -1.27 -5.82 -23.36
N THR A 235 -1.51 -4.52 -23.25
CA THR A 235 -1.31 -3.56 -24.34
C THR A 235 0.16 -3.50 -24.77
N LEU A 236 1.09 -3.51 -23.82
CA LEU A 236 2.53 -3.49 -24.09
C LEU A 236 3.01 -4.80 -24.75
N GLN A 237 2.48 -5.95 -24.35
CA GLN A 237 2.80 -7.22 -25.00
C GLN A 237 2.28 -7.28 -26.45
N ALA A 238 1.05 -6.82 -26.69
CA ALA A 238 0.48 -6.77 -28.03
C ALA A 238 1.29 -5.87 -28.99
N LYS A 239 1.84 -4.75 -28.48
CA LYS A 239 2.72 -3.85 -29.25
C LYS A 239 4.08 -4.45 -29.59
N LYS A 240 4.61 -5.38 -28.79
CA LYS A 240 5.90 -6.04 -29.05
C LYS A 240 5.81 -7.19 -30.05
N SER A 241 4.60 -7.70 -30.29
CA SER A 241 4.35 -8.83 -31.19
C SER A 241 4.01 -8.41 -32.63
N ASN A 242 3.97 -7.10 -32.92
CA ASN A 242 3.79 -6.49 -34.24
C ASN A 242 5.07 -5.77 -34.67
#